data_AF-A0A1H6Z3M8-F1
#
_entry.id   AF-A0A1H6Z3M8-F1
#
_cell.length_a   1.000
_cell.length_b   1.000
_cell.length_c   1.000
_cell.angle_alpha   90.00
_cell.angle_beta   90.00
_cell.angle_gamma   90.00
#
_symmetry.space_group_name_H-M   'P 1'
#
loop_
_entity.id
_entity.type
_entity.pdbx_description
1 polymer ?
#
loop_
_entity_poly.entity_id
_entity_poly.type
_entity_poly.pdbx_seq_one_letter_code
_entity_poly.pdbx_strand_id
1 'polypeptide(L)'
;MKEREEQRTLDLDGQARERLILWIRRRMDEFGITLEALEAALIADAAIPKYRDAFGHEWDGTGERPDWLTRAINAGQDIEHFRV
;
A
#
# COMPACT_ATOMS: atom_id res chain seq x y z
N MET A 1 32.55 -6.31 19.96
CA MET A 1 31.19 -6.92 19.95
C MET A 1 30.22 -6.20 19.00
N LYS A 2 30.33 -4.88 18.80
CA LYS A 2 29.44 -4.12 17.90
C LYS A 2 29.49 -4.52 16.42
N GLU A 3 30.66 -4.83 15.85
CA GLU A 3 30.76 -5.23 14.43
C GLU A 3 29.99 -6.52 14.09
N ARG A 4 29.83 -7.45 15.05
CA ARG A 4 29.07 -8.69 14.84
C ARG A 4 27.55 -8.48 14.87
N GLU A 5 27.07 -7.41 15.50
CA GLU A 5 25.64 -7.07 15.54
C GLU A 5 25.23 -6.35 14.25
N GLU A 6 26.08 -5.44 13.75
CA GLU A 6 25.88 -4.75 12.47
C GLU A 6 26.02 -5.71 11.27
N GLN A 7 26.97 -6.66 11.32
CA GLN A 7 27.10 -7.74 10.32
C GLN A 7 25.89 -8.67 10.28
N ARG A 8 25.15 -8.85 11.39
CA ARG A 8 23.92 -9.67 11.44
C ARG A 8 22.69 -8.98 10.86
N THR A 9 22.68 -7.66 10.84
CA THR A 9 21.61 -6.83 10.28
C THR A 9 21.71 -6.65 8.76
N LEU A 10 22.88 -6.86 8.15
CA LEU A 10 23.12 -6.63 6.71
C LEU A 10 23.18 -7.90 5.85
N ASP A 11 23.35 -9.10 6.43
CA ASP A 11 23.44 -10.38 5.69
C ASP A 11 22.09 -10.92 5.14
N LEU A 12 21.00 -10.18 5.28
CA LEU A 12 19.63 -10.73 5.21
C LEU A 12 18.88 -10.49 3.90
N ASP A 13 19.49 -9.83 2.91
CA ASP A 13 18.79 -9.38 1.69
C ASP A 13 18.43 -10.49 0.68
N GLY A 14 18.92 -11.73 0.84
CA GLY A 14 18.54 -12.86 -0.02
C GLY A 14 17.41 -13.75 0.52
N GLN A 15 17.14 -13.70 1.83
CA GLN A 15 16.15 -14.55 2.53
C GLN A 15 15.13 -13.78 3.38
N ALA A 16 15.22 -12.43 3.42
CA ALA A 16 14.29 -11.59 4.17
C ALA A 16 12.85 -11.78 3.70
N ARG A 17 12.66 -11.90 2.39
CA ARG A 17 11.36 -12.14 1.78
C ARG A 17 10.75 -13.47 2.23
N GLU A 18 11.51 -14.55 2.21
CA GLU A 18 11.05 -15.89 2.59
C GLU A 18 10.67 -15.94 4.07
N ARG A 19 11.49 -15.34 4.94
CA ARG A 19 11.16 -15.22 6.36
C ARG A 19 9.92 -14.39 6.61
N LEU A 20 9.75 -13.29 5.87
CA LEU A 20 8.55 -12.46 5.98
C LEU A 20 7.31 -13.23 5.54
N ILE A 21 7.39 -13.98 4.45
CA ILE A 21 6.29 -14.84 3.97
C ILE A 21 5.92 -15.90 5.03
N LEU A 22 6.91 -16.57 5.62
CA LEU A 22 6.67 -17.53 6.70
C LEU A 22 5.99 -16.88 7.91
N TRP A 23 6.44 -15.70 8.30
CA TRP A 23 5.85 -14.94 9.38
C TRP A 23 4.39 -14.54 9.08
N ILE A 24 4.09 -14.01 7.90
CA ILE A 24 2.73 -13.66 7.48
C ILE A 24 1.82 -14.89 7.52
N ARG A 25 2.25 -16.01 6.94
CA ARG A 25 1.47 -17.26 6.92
C ARG A 25 1.14 -17.77 8.33
N ARG A 26 2.11 -17.70 9.25
CA ARG A 26 1.88 -18.07 10.66
C ARG A 26 0.86 -17.15 11.33
N ARG A 27 0.92 -15.85 11.07
CA ARG A 27 -0.07 -14.90 11.60
C ARG A 27 -1.45 -15.13 11.02
N MET A 28 -1.54 -15.41 9.72
CA MET A 28 -2.81 -15.75 9.08
C MET A 28 -3.45 -16.98 9.74
N ASP A 29 -2.68 -18.04 9.99
CA ASP A 29 -3.14 -19.23 10.71
C ASP A 29 -3.60 -18.90 12.14
N GLU A 30 -2.83 -18.11 12.89
CA GLU A 30 -3.14 -17.70 14.26
C GLU A 30 -4.48 -16.96 14.39
N PHE A 31 -4.86 -16.16 13.39
CA PHE A 31 -6.14 -15.43 13.38
C PHE A 31 -7.23 -16.07 12.52
N GLY A 32 -6.97 -17.23 11.91
CA GLY A 32 -7.91 -17.86 10.99
C GLY A 32 -8.20 -17.03 9.73
N ILE A 33 -7.24 -16.25 9.25
CA ILE A 33 -7.34 -15.47 8.01
C ILE A 33 -7.01 -16.40 6.84
N THR A 34 -7.98 -16.62 5.95
CA THR A 34 -7.74 -17.40 4.72
C THR A 34 -7.07 -16.54 3.66
N LEU A 35 -6.48 -17.17 2.64
CA LEU A 35 -5.88 -16.46 1.53
C LEU A 35 -6.94 -15.67 0.72
N GLU A 36 -8.12 -16.25 0.57
CA GLU A 36 -9.27 -15.64 -0.12
C GLU A 36 -9.78 -14.42 0.64
N ALA A 37 -9.81 -14.48 1.98
CA ALA A 37 -10.20 -13.34 2.81
C ALA A 37 -9.16 -12.20 2.70
N LEU A 38 -7.87 -12.53 2.64
CA LEU A 38 -6.81 -11.55 2.43
C LEU A 38 -6.89 -10.93 1.03
N GLU A 39 -7.11 -11.74 -0.01
CA GLU A 39 -7.30 -11.26 -1.39
C GLU A 39 -8.51 -10.32 -1.49
N ALA A 40 -9.65 -10.71 -0.93
CA ALA A 40 -10.85 -9.89 -0.90
C ALA A 40 -10.62 -8.55 -0.20
N ALA A 41 -9.88 -8.54 0.91
CA ALA A 41 -9.53 -7.31 1.62
C ALA A 41 -8.64 -6.38 0.77
N LEU A 42 -7.66 -6.93 0.04
CA LEU A 42 -6.80 -6.14 -0.85
C LEU A 42 -7.57 -5.56 -2.04
N ILE A 43 -8.49 -6.33 -2.62
CA ILE A 43 -9.38 -5.84 -3.69
C ILE A 43 -10.28 -4.72 -3.17
N ALA A 44 -10.86 -4.90 -1.98
CA ALA A 44 -11.70 -3.90 -1.36
C ALA A 44 -10.93 -2.60 -1.08
N ASP A 45 -9.71 -2.70 -0.55
CA ASP A 45 -8.84 -1.53 -0.29
C ASP A 45 -8.45 -0.81 -1.58
N ALA A 46 -8.17 -1.56 -2.65
CA ALA A 46 -7.87 -0.99 -3.96
C ALA A 46 -9.07 -0.22 -4.56
N ALA A 47 -10.30 -0.58 -4.21
CA ALA A 47 -11.51 0.09 -4.66
C ALA A 47 -11.84 1.36 -3.85
N ILE A 48 -11.12 1.65 -2.76
CA ILE A 48 -11.33 2.86 -1.96
C ILE A 48 -10.74 4.07 -2.71
N PRO A 49 -11.54 5.12 -2.95
CA PRO A 49 -11.03 6.37 -3.52
C PRO A 49 -9.89 6.91 -2.66
N LYS A 50 -8.77 7.24 -3.29
CA LYS A 50 -7.63 7.88 -2.61
C LYS A 50 -7.71 9.40 -2.70
N TYR A 51 -8.39 9.90 -3.73
CA TYR A 51 -8.55 11.32 -3.99
C TYR A 51 -10.01 11.66 -4.25
N ARG A 52 -10.47 12.79 -3.73
CA ARG A 52 -11.82 13.32 -3.89
C ARG A 52 -11.81 14.85 -4.00
N ASP A 53 -12.65 15.43 -4.86
CA ASP A 53 -12.88 16.87 -4.90
C ASP A 53 -14.16 17.31 -4.15
N ALA A 54 -14.36 18.62 -4.06
CA ALA A 54 -15.54 19.21 -3.40
C ALA A 54 -16.87 18.93 -4.15
N PHE A 55 -16.81 18.49 -5.41
CA PHE A 55 -17.96 18.15 -6.24
C PHE A 55 -18.31 16.66 -6.16
N GLY A 56 -17.54 15.87 -5.39
CA GLY A 56 -17.75 14.44 -5.19
C GLY A 56 -17.15 13.55 -6.28
N HIS A 57 -16.30 14.09 -7.16
CA HIS A 57 -15.52 13.24 -8.04
C HIS A 57 -14.46 12.50 -7.24
N GLU A 58 -14.22 11.24 -7.60
CA GLU A 58 -13.34 10.33 -6.89
C GLU A 58 -12.31 9.72 -7.85
N TRP A 59 -11.14 9.38 -7.31
CA TRP A 59 -10.12 8.61 -8.01
C TRP A 59 -9.37 7.72 -7.02
N ASP A 60 -9.27 6.42 -7.32
CA ASP A 60 -8.58 5.40 -6.51
C ASP A 60 -7.04 5.47 -6.62
N GLY A 61 -6.52 6.38 -7.45
CA GLY A 61 -5.09 6.53 -7.72
C GLY A 61 -4.55 5.51 -8.73
N THR A 62 -5.42 4.74 -9.38
CA THR A 62 -5.08 3.74 -10.40
C THR A 62 -5.58 4.18 -11.78
N GLY A 63 -4.88 3.77 -12.84
CA GLY A 63 -5.24 4.15 -14.21
C GLY A 63 -4.94 5.60 -14.57
N GLU A 64 -5.60 6.10 -15.61
CA GLU A 64 -5.42 7.48 -16.09
C GLU A 64 -6.04 8.48 -15.11
N ARG A 65 -5.32 9.59 -14.86
CA ARG A 65 -5.79 10.65 -13.99
C ARG A 65 -7.01 11.35 -14.61
N PRO A 66 -8.14 11.48 -13.90
CA PRO A 66 -9.32 12.16 -14.41
C PRO A 66 -9.09 13.65 -14.71
N ASP A 67 -9.88 14.20 -15.63
CA ASP A 67 -9.80 15.61 -16.06
C ASP A 67 -9.91 16.62 -14.92
N TRP A 68 -10.72 16.33 -13.89
CA TRP A 68 -10.88 17.22 -12.74
C TRP A 68 -9.55 17.37 -11.98
N LEU A 69 -8.85 16.27 -11.74
CA LEU A 69 -7.60 16.27 -10.99
C LEU A 69 -6.44 16.79 -11.84
N THR A 70 -6.42 16.44 -13.12
CA THR A 70 -5.43 16.97 -14.08
C THR A 70 -5.52 18.50 -14.21
N ARG A 71 -6.73 19.06 -14.29
CA ARG A 71 -6.93 20.51 -14.33
C ARG A 71 -6.49 21.20 -13.04
N ALA A 72 -6.79 20.64 -11.88
CA ALA A 72 -6.37 21.20 -10.58
C ALA A 72 -4.84 21.25 -10.45
N ILE A 73 -4.15 20.18 -10.83
CA ILE A 73 -2.68 20.12 -10.80
C ILE A 73 -2.07 21.12 -11.79
N ASN A 74 -2.61 21.20 -13.00
CA ASN A 74 -2.15 22.17 -14.00
C ASN A 74 -2.39 23.63 -13.56
N ALA A 75 -3.37 23.87 -12.69
CA ALA A 75 -3.60 25.16 -12.05
C ALA A 75 -2.65 25.45 -10.87
N GLY A 76 -1.73 24.53 -10.56
CA GLY A 76 -0.73 24.66 -9.49
C GLY A 76 -1.18 24.14 -8.12
N GLN A 77 -2.32 23.45 -8.03
CA GLN A 77 -2.72 22.82 -6.78
C GLN A 77 -1.94 21.52 -6.54
N ASP A 78 -1.60 21.28 -5.27
CA ASP A 78 -1.02 20.01 -4.85
C ASP A 78 -2.09 18.90 -4.87
N ILE A 79 -1.76 17.75 -5.46
CA ILE A 79 -2.63 16.57 -5.50
C ILE A 79 -3.02 16.07 -4.10
N GLU A 80 -2.14 16.24 -3.09
CA GLU A 80 -2.41 15.83 -1.72
C GLU A 80 -3.58 16.61 -1.08
N HIS A 81 -3.95 17.79 -1.62
CA HIS A 81 -5.17 18.49 -1.15
C HIS A 81 -6.46 17.70 -1.41
N PHE A 82 -6.44 16.80 -2.38
CA PHE A 82 -7.59 15.99 -2.74
C PHE A 82 -7.58 14.65 -2.00
N ARG A 83 -6.54 14.33 -1.24
CA ARG A 83 -6.44 13.03 -0.58
C ARG A 83 -7.52 12.86 0.49
N VAL A 84 -8.15 11.69 0.52
CA VAL A 84 -9.17 11.31 1.53
C VAL A 84 -8.66 10.29 2.54
#